data_AF-A0A957PKM0-F1
#
_entry.id   AF-A0A957PKM0-F1
#
_cell.length_a   1.000
_cell.length_b   1.000
_cell.length_c   1.000
_cell.angle_alpha   90.00
_cell.angle_beta   90.00
_cell.angle_gamma   90.00
#
_symmetry.space_group_name_H-M   'P 1'
#
loop_
_entity.id
_entity.type
_entity.pdbx_description
1 polymer ?
#
loop_
_entity_poly.entity_id
_entity_poly.type
_entity_poly.pdbx_seq_one_letter_code
_entity_poly.pdbx_strand_id
1 'polypeptide(L)'
;AAALTLRGYAERMADWFGQPVNLKFLPWEEWRATVSADEARATWDHIAHSPNCSIAKAQRLLDYRPRYSSLQAVQESVQWLIDNGEVVV
;
A
#
# COMPACT_ATOMS: atom_id res chain seq x y z
N ALA A 1 9.94 -4.08 -9.56
CA ALA A 1 8.76 -4.09 -8.67
C ALA A 1 8.92 -5.23 -7.68
N ALA A 2 8.85 -4.94 -6.39
CA ALA A 2 8.86 -5.94 -5.31
C ALA A 2 7.53 -5.85 -4.56
N ALA A 3 7.05 -6.96 -4.01
CA ALA A 3 5.88 -6.96 -3.14
C ALA A 3 6.14 -6.11 -1.89
N LEU A 4 5.09 -5.47 -1.38
CA LEU A 4 5.10 -4.82 -0.08
C LEU A 4 4.14 -5.57 0.84
N THR A 5 4.53 -5.73 2.10
CA THR A 5 3.60 -6.16 3.14
C THR A 5 2.81 -4.97 3.64
N LEU A 6 1.61 -5.18 4.21
CA LEU A 6 0.82 -4.11 4.83
C LEU A 6 1.61 -3.36 5.92
N ARG A 7 2.35 -4.10 6.73
CA ARG A 7 3.27 -3.54 7.74
C ARG A 7 4.33 -2.64 7.10
N GLY A 8 5.03 -3.16 6.09
CA GLY A 8 6.10 -2.41 5.42
C GLY A 8 5.57 -1.16 4.71
N TYR A 9 4.36 -1.22 4.16
CA TYR A 9 3.68 -0.05 3.61
C TYR A 9 3.40 1.00 4.70
N ALA A 10 2.79 0.60 5.82
CA ALA A 10 2.47 1.51 6.93
C ALA A 10 3.73 2.17 7.53
N GLU A 11 4.78 1.39 7.75
CA GLU A 11 6.07 1.91 8.25
C GLU A 11 6.67 2.96 7.32
N ARG A 12 6.67 2.71 6.01
CA ARG A 12 7.29 3.61 5.01
C ARG A 12 6.47 4.86 4.77
N MET A 13 5.14 4.78 4.85
CA MET A 13 4.29 5.95 4.73
C MET A 13 4.36 6.84 5.98
N ALA A 14 4.39 6.26 7.18
CA ALA A 14 4.58 7.04 8.41
C ALA A 14 5.92 7.79 8.41
N ASP A 15 7.01 7.12 8.02
CA ASP A 15 8.33 7.75 7.85
C ASP A 15 8.29 8.89 6.81
N TRP A 16 7.61 8.69 5.68
CA TRP A 16 7.43 9.73 4.66
C TRP A 16 6.67 10.96 5.17
N PHE A 17 5.68 10.77 6.04
CA PHE A 17 4.97 11.87 6.71
C PHE A 17 5.72 12.45 7.93
N GLY A 18 6.91 11.92 8.27
CA GLY A 18 7.67 12.34 9.45
C GLY A 18 7.00 11.98 10.78
N GLN A 19 6.13 10.97 10.80
CA GLN A 19 5.37 10.54 11.97
C GLN A 19 5.98 9.27 12.59
N PRO A 20 6.03 9.16 13.93
CA PRO A 20 6.50 7.93 14.57
C PRO A 20 5.52 6.79 14.27
N VAL A 21 6.07 5.66 13.82
CA VAL A 21 5.30 4.43 13.59
C VAL A 21 4.81 3.87 14.93
N ASN A 22 3.49 3.77 15.10
CA ASN A 22 2.87 3.10 16.24
C ASN A 22 1.88 2.03 15.76
N LEU A 23 2.36 0.80 15.60
CA LEU A 23 1.58 -0.31 15.06
C LEU A 23 1.26 -1.35 16.13
N LYS A 24 0.02 -1.83 16.12
CA LYS A 24 -0.42 -2.99 16.91
C LYS A 24 -1.02 -4.03 15.97
N PHE A 25 -0.54 -5.28 16.07
CA PHE A 25 -1.16 -6.40 15.38
C PHE A 25 -2.38 -6.89 16.17
N LEU A 26 -3.49 -7.11 15.47
CA LEU A 26 -4.73 -7.62 16.03
C LEU A 26 -5.17 -8.88 15.28
N PRO A 27 -5.79 -9.86 15.97
CA PRO A 27 -6.57 -10.90 15.32
C PRO A 27 -7.67 -10.30 14.44
N TRP A 28 -8.02 -10.98 13.35
CA TRP A 28 -8.98 -10.46 12.36
C TRP A 28 -10.32 -10.03 12.98
N GLU A 29 -10.89 -10.86 13.86
CA GLU A 29 -12.18 -10.58 14.51
C GLU A 29 -12.13 -9.34 15.42
N GLU A 30 -10.99 -9.08 16.06
CA GLU A 30 -10.79 -7.86 16.85
C GLU A 30 -10.61 -6.64 15.95
N TRP A 31 -9.84 -6.77 14.88
CA TRP A 31 -9.57 -5.67 13.96
C TRP A 31 -10.84 -5.20 13.23
N ARG A 32 -11.63 -6.13 12.68
CA ARG A 32 -12.83 -5.80 11.92
C ARG A 32 -13.90 -5.08 12.74
N ALA A 33 -13.86 -5.20 14.07
CA ALA A 33 -14.76 -4.48 14.98
C ALA A 33 -14.41 -3.00 15.15
N THR A 34 -13.22 -2.57 14.67
CA THR A 34 -12.73 -1.18 14.78
C THR A 34 -13.03 -0.31 13.57
N VAL A 35 -13.55 -0.92 12.49
CA VAL A 35 -13.84 -0.27 11.20
C VAL A 35 -15.27 -0.57 10.78
N SER A 36 -15.78 0.13 9.76
CA SER A 36 -17.09 -0.18 9.18
C SER A 36 -17.11 -1.56 8.51
N ALA A 37 -18.31 -2.12 8.32
CA ALA A 37 -18.48 -3.40 7.63
C ALA A 37 -17.96 -3.36 6.17
N ASP A 38 -18.10 -2.20 5.52
CA ASP A 38 -17.62 -2.00 4.14
C ASP A 38 -16.09 -1.97 4.07
N GLU A 39 -15.42 -1.26 4.98
CA GLU A 39 -13.95 -1.25 5.09
C GLU A 39 -13.41 -2.63 5.45
N ALA A 40 -14.08 -3.36 6.34
CA ALA A 40 -13.71 -4.73 6.70
C ALA A 40 -13.79 -5.66 5.49
N ARG A 41 -14.87 -5.59 4.70
CA ARG A 41 -15.03 -6.37 3.47
C ARG A 41 -13.96 -6.04 2.44
N ALA A 42 -13.75 -4.74 2.16
CA ALA A 42 -12.74 -4.31 1.19
C ALA A 42 -11.32 -4.75 1.59
N THR A 43 -11.02 -4.66 2.89
CA THR A 43 -9.72 -5.11 3.43
C THR A 43 -9.55 -6.61 3.30
N TRP A 44 -10.59 -7.39 3.61
CA TRP A 44 -10.55 -8.85 3.46
C TRP A 44 -10.33 -9.25 2.01
N ASP A 45 -11.09 -8.65 1.09
CA ASP A 45 -10.96 -8.92 -0.35
C ASP A 45 -9.55 -8.57 -0.84
N HIS A 46 -8.97 -7.47 -0.35
CA HIS A 46 -7.59 -7.12 -0.68
C HIS A 46 -6.59 -8.17 -0.16
N ILE A 47 -6.69 -8.59 1.10
CA ILE A 47 -5.79 -9.58 1.70
C ILE A 47 -5.90 -10.93 0.97
N ALA A 48 -7.11 -11.40 0.69
CA ALA A 48 -7.36 -12.69 0.07
C ALA A 48 -6.91 -12.75 -1.40
N HIS A 49 -6.84 -11.60 -2.09
CA HIS A 49 -6.62 -11.52 -3.53
C HIS A 49 -5.48 -10.59 -3.94
N SER A 50 -4.41 -10.45 -3.15
CA SER A 50 -3.25 -9.61 -3.50
C SER A 50 -2.10 -10.45 -4.10
N PRO A 51 -2.12 -10.77 -5.42
CA PRO A 51 -1.08 -11.57 -6.04
C PRO A 51 0.20 -10.75 -6.23
N ASN A 52 1.34 -11.41 -6.07
CA ASN A 52 2.61 -10.93 -6.60
C ASN A 52 3.05 -11.83 -7.76
N CYS A 53 3.07 -11.28 -8.97
CA CYS A 53 3.39 -12.04 -10.17
C CYS A 53 4.74 -11.61 -10.76
N SER A 54 5.41 -12.57 -11.41
CA SER A 54 6.65 -12.30 -12.14
C SER A 54 6.41 -11.41 -13.36
N ILE A 55 7.29 -10.43 -13.56
CA ILE A 55 7.34 -9.58 -14.76
C ILE A 55 8.34 -10.08 -15.82
N ALA A 56 8.88 -11.29 -15.66
CA ALA A 56 9.94 -11.82 -16.52
C ALA A 56 9.57 -11.85 -18.02
N LYS A 57 8.30 -12.11 -18.34
CA LYS A 57 7.81 -12.07 -19.73
C LYS A 57 7.96 -10.67 -20.35
N ALA A 58 7.57 -9.63 -19.61
CA ALA A 58 7.69 -8.25 -20.08
C ALA A 58 9.15 -7.82 -20.20
N GLN A 59 10.00 -8.22 -19.25
CA GLN A 59 11.45 -7.98 -19.33
C GLN A 59 12.07 -8.62 -20.57
N ARG A 60 11.69 -9.85 -20.91
CA ARG A 60 12.24 -10.60 -22.06
C ARG A 60 11.73 -10.09 -23.41
N LEU A 61 10.45 -9.74 -23.51
CA LEU A 61 9.82 -9.39 -24.79
C LEU A 61 9.87 -7.90 -25.12
N LEU A 62 9.88 -7.04 -24.10
CA LEU A 62 9.74 -5.58 -24.26
C LEU A 62 10.94 -4.80 -23.71
N ASP A 63 11.96 -5.50 -23.23
CA ASP A 63 13.04 -4.93 -22.42
C ASP A 63 12.52 -4.07 -21.25
N TYR A 64 11.35 -4.42 -20.71
CA TYR A 64 10.72 -3.60 -19.68
C TYR A 64 11.61 -3.52 -18.43
N ARG A 65 12.02 -2.31 -18.04
CA ARG A 65 12.80 -2.02 -16.84
C ARG A 65 12.03 -0.99 -16.00
N PRO A 66 11.29 -1.41 -14.95
CA PRO A 66 10.57 -0.47 -14.10
C PRO A 66 11.52 0.59 -13.53
N ARG A 67 11.26 1.86 -13.84
CA ARG A 67 12.04 2.99 -13.31
C ARG A 67 11.66 3.36 -11.88
N TYR A 68 10.39 3.13 -11.52
CA TYR A 68 9.83 3.51 -10.24
C TYR A 68 9.54 2.29 -9.37
N SER A 69 9.72 2.45 -8.06
CA SER A 69 9.26 1.51 -7.04
C SER A 69 7.78 1.73 -6.73
N SER A 70 7.15 0.73 -6.10
CA SER A 70 5.75 0.85 -5.66
C SER A 70 5.55 2.01 -4.67
N LEU A 71 6.53 2.26 -3.78
CA LEU A 71 6.44 3.36 -2.82
C LEU A 71 6.54 4.74 -3.51
N GLN A 72 7.41 4.88 -4.51
CA GLN A 72 7.50 6.13 -5.27
C GLN A 72 6.17 6.47 -5.95
N ALA A 73 5.54 5.48 -6.60
CA ALA A 73 4.24 5.67 -7.24
C ALA A 73 3.13 6.06 -6.24
N VAL A 74 3.13 5.43 -5.06
CA VAL A 74 2.20 5.75 -3.97
C VAL A 74 2.41 7.17 -3.45
N GLN A 75 3.66 7.52 -3.12
CA GLN A 75 4.01 8.84 -2.58
C GLN A 75 3.69 9.95 -3.58
N GLU A 76 3.96 9.75 -4.86
CA GLU A 76 3.56 10.69 -5.93
C GLU A 76 2.04 10.86 -6.01
N SER A 77 1.29 9.75 -5.90
CA SER A 77 -0.18 9.78 -5.93
C SER A 77 -0.75 10.50 -4.70
N VAL A 78 -0.19 10.26 -3.51
CA VAL A 78 -0.62 10.95 -2.29
C VAL A 78 -0.23 12.42 -2.32
N GLN A 79 0.96 12.76 -2.82
CA GLN A 79 1.37 14.15 -3.01
C GLN A 79 0.39 14.89 -3.91
N TRP A 80 -0.03 14.28 -5.02
CA TRP A 80 -1.05 14.87 -5.88
C TRP A 80 -2.36 15.13 -5.12
N LEU A 81 -2.83 14.20 -4.28
CA LEU A 81 -4.04 14.41 -3.47
C LEU A 81 -3.88 15.57 -2.48
N ILE A 82 -2.70 15.72 -1.87
CA ILE A 82 -2.38 16.84 -0.97
C ILE A 82 -2.40 18.16 -1.73
N ASP A 83 -1.73 18.21 -2.88
CA ASP A 83 -1.62 19.41 -3.72
C ASP A 83 -3.00 19.89 -4.23
N ASN A 84 -3.96 18.96 -4.35
CA ASN A 84 -5.34 19.25 -4.77
C ASN A 84 -6.32 19.39 -3.59
N GLY A 85 -5.86 19.32 -2.34
CA GLY A 85 -6.69 19.52 -1.15
C GLY A 85 -7.64 18.37 -0.82
N GLU A 86 -7.47 17.20 -1.44
CA GLU A 86 -8.24 15.98 -1.15
C GLU A 86 -7.73 15.27 0.12
N VAL A 87 -6.45 15.47 0.45
CA VAL A 87 -5.83 15.00 1.69
C VAL A 87 -5.25 16.19 2.44
N VAL A 88 -5.60 16.31 3.73
CA VAL A 88 -5.04 17.33 4.63
C VAL A 88 -3.99 16.68 5.52
N VAL A 89 -2.82 17.30 5.62
CA VAL A 89 -1.65 16.84 6.41
C VAL A 89 -1.38 17.81 7.55
#